data_AF-A0A1S3DNZ1-F1
#
_entry.id   AF-A0A1S3DNZ1-F1
#
_cell.length_a   1.000
_cell.length_b   1.000
_cell.length_c   1.000
_cell.angle_alpha   90.00
_cell.angle_beta   90.00
_cell.angle_gamma   90.00
#
_symmetry.space_group_name_H-M   'P 1'
#
loop_
_entity.id
_entity.type
_entity.pdbx_description
1 polymer ?
#
loop_
_entity_poly.entity_id
_entity_poly.type
_entity_poly.pdbx_seq_one_letter_code
_entity_poly.pdbx_strand_id
1 'polypeptide(L)'
;MLLSFQNALWTVPVFPSGYQVRCIRYVIKHFHQFAREQLQDSSSLGELRRTVLPMTQGQIYSFLRHHIAHWPLDSSFKLIQETWFSFIQPWRYASASTLPPDTEDDLSPPSVDSAWAHFIADNLAAYTSLLQLVLDRVLRLDLNNLFNAHMVFRVAK
;
A
#
# COMPACT_ATOMS: atom_id res chain seq x y z
N MET A 1 15.77 -20.16 -9.79
CA MET A 1 15.15 -19.34 -10.86
C MET A 1 14.02 -18.45 -10.35
N LEU A 2 13.17 -18.88 -9.39
CA LEU A 2 12.16 -18.01 -8.75
C LEU A 2 12.78 -16.96 -7.80
N LEU A 3 13.84 -17.33 -7.07
CA LEU A 3 14.56 -16.41 -6.17
C LEU A 3 15.30 -15.27 -6.90
N SER A 4 15.67 -15.43 -8.17
CA SER A 4 16.39 -14.39 -8.93
C SER A 4 15.45 -13.28 -9.44
N PHE A 5 14.20 -13.61 -9.79
CA PHE A 5 13.17 -12.60 -10.10
C PHE A 5 12.72 -11.84 -8.84
N GLN A 6 12.65 -12.54 -7.71
CA GLN A 6 12.35 -11.98 -6.40
C GLN A 6 13.47 -11.07 -5.84
N ASN A 7 14.65 -11.05 -6.44
CA ASN A 7 15.68 -10.08 -6.10
C ASN A 7 15.62 -8.87 -7.04
N ALA A 8 15.44 -9.06 -8.35
CA ALA A 8 15.50 -7.95 -9.32
C ALA A 8 14.46 -6.83 -9.11
N LEU A 9 13.26 -7.14 -8.60
CA LEU A 9 12.23 -6.14 -8.29
C LEU A 9 12.53 -5.32 -7.01
N TRP A 10 13.34 -5.87 -6.10
CA TRP A 10 13.60 -5.30 -4.77
C TRP A 10 15.06 -4.86 -4.56
N THR A 11 15.98 -5.26 -5.45
CA THR A 11 17.31 -4.68 -5.60
C THR A 11 17.15 -3.34 -6.33
N VAL A 12 16.71 -2.35 -5.56
CA VAL A 12 16.35 -1.03 -6.05
C VAL A 12 17.64 -0.19 -6.18
N PRO A 13 17.88 0.55 -7.28
CA PRO A 13 18.79 1.71 -7.23
C PRO A 13 18.35 2.61 -6.07
N VAL A 14 19.23 3.42 -5.47
CA VAL A 14 18.91 4.22 -4.25
C VAL A 14 17.54 4.95 -4.32
N PHE A 15 17.11 5.33 -5.54
CA PHE A 15 15.72 5.73 -5.82
C PHE A 15 15.14 4.99 -7.05
N PRO A 16 14.02 4.25 -6.92
CA PRO A 16 13.34 3.61 -8.04
C PRO A 16 12.70 4.67 -8.94
N SER A 17 12.61 4.34 -10.23
CA SER A 17 11.89 5.20 -11.19
C SER A 17 10.40 5.28 -10.84
N GLY A 18 9.75 6.37 -11.26
CA GLY A 18 8.31 6.53 -11.04
C GLY A 18 7.47 5.41 -11.66
N TYR A 19 7.95 4.78 -12.74
CA TYR A 19 7.32 3.59 -13.31
C TYR A 19 7.37 2.39 -12.36
N GLN A 20 8.54 2.10 -11.78
CA GLN A 20 8.71 1.00 -10.83
C GLN A 20 7.80 1.18 -9.60
N VAL A 21 7.73 2.39 -9.04
CA VAL A 21 6.84 2.68 -7.90
C VAL A 21 5.37 2.42 -8.26
N ARG A 22 4.94 2.82 -9.48
CA ARG A 22 3.58 2.55 -9.96
C ARG A 22 3.34 1.05 -10.13
N CYS A 23 4.28 0.28 -10.69
CA CYS A 23 4.16 -1.18 -10.78
C CYS A 23 4.00 -1.82 -9.41
N ILE A 24 4.81 -1.43 -8.43
CA ILE A 24 4.69 -1.92 -7.05
C ILE A 24 3.31 -1.57 -6.47
N ARG A 25 2.82 -0.35 -6.72
CA ARG A 25 1.46 0.03 -6.33
C ARG A 25 0.39 -0.87 -6.95
N TYR A 26 0.51 -1.24 -8.23
CA TYR A 26 -0.41 -2.19 -8.87
C TYR A 26 -0.33 -3.58 -8.22
N VAL A 27 0.87 -4.06 -7.91
CA VAL A 27 1.07 -5.32 -7.17
C VAL A 27 0.36 -5.29 -5.83
N ILE A 28 0.45 -4.19 -5.07
CA ILE A 28 -0.26 -4.02 -3.79
C ILE A 28 -1.78 -4.11 -3.96
N LYS A 29 -2.33 -3.48 -5.01
CA LYS A 29 -3.78 -3.55 -5.29
C LYS A 29 -4.24 -4.99 -5.55
N HIS A 30 -3.51 -5.73 -6.39
CA HIS A 30 -3.81 -7.13 -6.67
C HIS A 30 -3.56 -8.03 -5.46
N PHE A 31 -2.56 -7.71 -4.63
CA PHE A 31 -2.33 -8.39 -3.35
C PHE A 31 -3.55 -8.27 -2.44
N HIS A 32 -4.18 -7.09 -2.33
CA HIS A 32 -5.39 -6.93 -1.53
C HIS A 32 -6.60 -7.67 -2.12
N GLN A 33 -6.75 -7.70 -3.44
CA GLN A 33 -7.78 -8.53 -4.09
C GLN A 33 -7.57 -10.01 -3.77
N PHE A 34 -6.33 -10.49 -3.89
CA PHE A 34 -5.95 -11.86 -3.61
C PHE A 34 -6.14 -12.23 -2.12
N ALA A 35 -5.86 -11.30 -1.21
CA ALA A 35 -6.12 -11.45 0.22
C ALA A 35 -7.63 -11.51 0.53
N ARG A 36 -8.45 -10.72 -0.18
CA ARG A 36 -9.91 -10.75 -0.03
C ARG A 36 -10.48 -12.12 -0.38
N GLU A 37 -10.02 -12.72 -1.47
CA GLU A 37 -10.46 -14.05 -1.88
C GLU A 37 -10.12 -15.12 -0.84
N GLN A 38 -9.01 -14.97 -0.10
CA GLN A 38 -8.69 -15.89 1.01
C GLN A 38 -9.76 -15.86 2.12
N LEU A 39 -10.32 -14.67 2.39
CA LEU A 39 -11.36 -14.52 3.42
C LEU A 39 -12.66 -15.24 3.02
N GLN A 40 -12.82 -15.60 1.75
CA GLN A 40 -14.05 -16.18 1.19
C GLN A 40 -13.92 -17.66 0.81
N ASP A 41 -12.70 -18.21 0.70
CA ASP A 41 -12.48 -19.55 0.13
C ASP A 41 -11.45 -20.40 0.91
N SER A 42 -11.83 -21.64 1.22
CA SER A 42 -11.04 -22.65 1.94
C SER A 42 -10.42 -23.73 1.04
N SER A 43 -10.34 -23.49 -0.27
CA SER A 43 -9.73 -24.39 -1.26
C SER A 43 -8.20 -24.55 -1.09
N SER A 44 -7.57 -25.41 -1.91
CA SER A 44 -6.11 -25.59 -1.98
C SER A 44 -5.34 -24.30 -2.27
N LEU A 45 -5.98 -23.31 -2.91
CA LEU A 45 -5.44 -21.96 -3.05
C LEU A 45 -5.29 -21.24 -1.71
N GLY A 46 -6.07 -21.62 -0.69
CA GLY A 46 -5.97 -21.10 0.67
C GLY A 46 -4.64 -21.44 1.35
N GLU A 47 -4.00 -22.56 1.04
CA GLU A 47 -2.66 -22.91 1.57
C GLU A 47 -1.56 -22.09 0.88
N LEU A 48 -1.68 -21.92 -0.45
CA LEU A 48 -0.78 -21.05 -1.21
C LEU A 48 -0.89 -19.60 -0.71
N ARG A 49 -2.11 -19.09 -0.52
CA ARG A 49 -2.36 -17.73 0.00
C ARG A 49 -1.74 -17.53 1.39
N ARG A 50 -1.87 -18.50 2.30
CA ARG A 50 -1.23 -18.46 3.64
C ARG A 50 0.29 -18.32 3.59
N THR A 51 0.93 -18.81 2.53
CA THR A 51 2.39 -18.72 2.37
C THR A 51 2.80 -17.44 1.63
N VAL A 52 2.12 -17.13 0.52
CA VAL A 52 2.48 -16.01 -0.36
C VAL A 52 2.15 -14.66 0.27
N LEU A 53 1.04 -14.56 1.02
CA LEU A 53 0.62 -13.28 1.58
C LEU A 53 1.64 -12.71 2.58
N PRO A 54 2.08 -13.43 3.63
CA PRO A 54 3.06 -12.89 4.58
C PRO A 54 4.39 -12.55 3.91
N MET A 55 4.84 -13.38 2.96
CA MET A 55 6.09 -13.13 2.22
C MET A 55 6.01 -11.82 1.41
N THR A 56 4.94 -11.66 0.63
CA THR A 56 4.76 -10.48 -0.23
C THR A 56 4.56 -9.22 0.63
N GLN A 57 3.81 -9.34 1.73
CA GLN A 57 3.60 -8.26 2.69
C GLN A 57 4.90 -7.79 3.33
N GLY A 58 5.79 -8.70 3.73
CA GLY A 58 7.10 -8.37 4.27
C GLY A 58 7.97 -7.60 3.27
N GLN A 59 7.92 -7.96 1.99
CA GLN A 59 8.63 -7.25 0.93
C GLN A 59 8.06 -5.84 0.71
N ILE A 60 6.73 -5.70 0.63
CA ILE A 60 6.05 -4.40 0.51
C ILE A 60 6.41 -3.49 1.70
N TYR A 61 6.37 -4.04 2.92
CA TYR A 61 6.71 -3.30 4.14
C TYR A 61 8.16 -2.81 4.09
N SER A 62 9.12 -3.67 3.76
CA SER A 62 10.54 -3.30 3.66
C SER A 62 10.75 -2.18 2.63
N PHE A 63 10.12 -2.30 1.46
CA PHE A 63 10.15 -1.27 0.43
C PHE A 63 9.60 0.06 0.93
N LEU A 64 8.40 0.07 1.52
CA LEU A 64 7.78 1.30 2.03
C LEU A 64 8.60 1.91 3.16
N ARG A 65 9.06 1.11 4.12
CA ARG A 65 9.90 1.56 5.24
C ARG A 65 11.16 2.26 4.75
N HIS A 66 11.90 1.62 3.82
CA HIS A 66 13.12 2.18 3.26
C HIS A 66 12.84 3.51 2.55
N HIS A 67 11.86 3.54 1.64
CA HIS A 67 11.63 4.71 0.81
C HIS A 67 10.98 5.86 1.61
N ILE A 68 10.08 5.60 2.56
CA ILE A 68 9.54 6.68 3.41
C ILE A 68 10.66 7.40 4.18
N ALA A 69 11.62 6.65 4.72
CA ALA A 69 12.72 7.21 5.49
C ALA A 69 13.71 8.01 4.64
N HIS A 70 14.03 7.55 3.42
CA HIS A 70 15.16 8.06 2.63
C HIS A 70 14.78 8.86 1.37
N TRP A 71 13.52 8.85 0.93
CA TRP A 71 13.12 9.58 -0.28
C TRP A 71 13.44 11.08 -0.16
N PRO A 72 13.79 11.80 -1.24
CA PRO A 72 14.06 13.24 -1.19
C PRO A 72 12.84 14.06 -0.72
N LEU A 73 13.07 15.14 0.03
CA LEU A 73 12.01 16.02 0.56
C LEU A 73 11.41 16.93 -0.53
N ASP A 74 11.01 16.34 -1.65
CA ASP A 74 10.41 17.02 -2.79
C ASP A 74 9.05 16.43 -3.18
N SER A 75 8.49 16.95 -4.27
CA SER A 75 7.15 16.58 -4.73
C SER A 75 7.02 15.15 -5.27
N SER A 76 8.14 14.50 -5.61
CA SER A 76 8.13 13.12 -6.10
C SER A 76 7.74 12.11 -5.01
N PHE A 77 7.88 12.49 -3.73
CA PHE A 77 7.46 11.65 -2.59
C PHE A 77 5.98 11.24 -2.65
N LYS A 78 5.14 12.01 -3.34
CA LYS A 78 3.73 11.67 -3.60
C LYS A 78 3.58 10.25 -4.17
N LEU A 79 4.52 9.76 -4.96
CA LEU A 79 4.47 8.39 -5.49
C LEU A 79 4.57 7.33 -4.37
N ILE A 80 5.47 7.54 -3.40
CA ILE A 80 5.61 6.66 -2.23
C ILE A 80 4.39 6.78 -1.33
N GLN A 81 3.92 8.00 -1.06
CA GLN A 81 2.70 8.22 -0.27
C GLN A 81 1.48 7.52 -0.87
N GLU A 82 1.28 7.62 -2.19
CA GLU A 82 0.21 6.91 -2.89
C GLU A 82 0.32 5.39 -2.81
N THR A 83 1.54 4.88 -2.81
CA THR A 83 1.84 3.45 -2.68
C THR A 83 1.54 2.97 -1.26
N TRP A 84 1.95 3.75 -0.25
CA TRP A 84 1.62 3.49 1.16
C TRP A 84 0.11 3.53 1.42
N PHE A 85 -0.61 4.54 0.90
CA PHE A 85 -2.07 4.57 1.00
C PHE A 85 -2.73 3.36 0.36
N SER A 86 -2.16 2.83 -0.72
CA SER A 86 -2.69 1.62 -1.33
C SER A 86 -2.50 0.40 -0.43
N PHE A 87 -1.42 0.35 0.36
CA PHE A 87 -1.09 -0.75 1.26
C PHE A 87 -1.93 -0.80 2.54
N ILE A 88 -2.29 0.37 3.09
CA ILE A 88 -3.05 0.46 4.35
C ILE A 88 -4.57 0.47 4.14
N GLN A 89 -5.05 0.58 2.89
CA GLN A 89 -6.48 0.69 2.55
C GLN A 89 -6.96 -0.46 1.65
N PRO A 90 -6.90 -1.72 2.11
CA PRO A 90 -7.28 -2.89 1.32
C PRO A 90 -8.71 -2.83 0.77
N TRP A 91 -9.66 -2.31 1.56
CA TRP A 91 -11.08 -2.23 1.21
C TRP A 91 -11.36 -1.45 -0.08
N ARG A 92 -10.48 -0.50 -0.45
CA ARG A 92 -10.62 0.30 -1.67
C ARG A 92 -10.52 -0.51 -2.95
N TYR A 93 -9.84 -1.65 -2.92
CA TYR A 93 -9.57 -2.47 -4.11
C TYR A 93 -10.40 -3.76 -4.15
N ALA A 94 -11.02 -4.07 -3.01
CA ALA A 94 -11.87 -5.21 -2.80
C ALA A 94 -13.23 -5.03 -3.49
N SER A 95 -13.88 -3.87 -3.33
CA SER A 95 -15.25 -3.57 -3.78
C SER A 95 -15.36 -3.16 -5.25
N ALA A 96 -14.25 -2.79 -5.88
CA ALA A 96 -14.22 -2.40 -7.29
C ALA A 96 -14.55 -3.55 -8.27
N SER A 97 -14.61 -4.80 -7.80
CA SER A 97 -14.95 -5.96 -8.63
C SER A 97 -16.45 -6.28 -8.68
N THR A 98 -17.28 -5.65 -7.85
CA THR A 98 -18.71 -6.00 -7.69
C THR A 98 -19.67 -4.92 -8.18
N LEU A 99 -19.19 -3.77 -8.64
CA LEU A 99 -20.03 -2.71 -9.20
C LEU A 99 -19.86 -2.67 -10.74
N PRO A 100 -20.96 -2.57 -11.51
CA PRO A 100 -20.89 -2.35 -12.94
C PRO A 100 -20.08 -1.08 -13.26
N PRO A 101 -19.42 -1.02 -14.43
CA PRO A 101 -18.60 0.14 -14.82
C PRO A 101 -19.37 1.46 -15.00
N ASP A 102 -20.70 1.48 -14.86
CA ASP A 102 -21.56 2.63 -15.15
C ASP A 102 -21.94 3.48 -13.91
N THR A 103 -21.25 3.33 -12.77
CA THR A 103 -21.52 4.14 -11.57
C THR A 103 -20.25 4.80 -11.06
N GLU A 104 -19.70 5.73 -11.85
CA GLU A 104 -18.56 6.57 -11.46
C GLU A 104 -18.91 7.66 -10.42
N ASP A 105 -20.14 7.75 -9.93
CA ASP A 105 -20.62 8.91 -9.16
C ASP A 105 -20.96 8.65 -7.68
N ASP A 106 -20.66 7.46 -7.13
CA ASP A 106 -20.82 7.28 -5.68
C ASP A 106 -19.55 7.73 -4.93
N LEU A 107 -19.49 9.02 -4.61
CA LEU A 107 -18.47 9.69 -3.79
C LEU A 107 -18.41 9.18 -2.33
N SER A 108 -19.18 8.15 -1.99
CA SER A 108 -19.14 7.47 -0.70
C SER A 108 -17.85 6.63 -0.57
N PRO A 109 -16.98 6.85 0.43
CA PRO A 109 -15.89 5.93 0.68
C PRO A 109 -16.47 4.53 0.93
N PRO A 110 -15.98 3.47 0.26
CA PRO A 110 -16.49 2.12 0.49
C PRO A 110 -16.38 1.81 1.98
N SER A 111 -17.52 1.47 2.60
CA SER A 111 -17.56 1.14 4.02
C SER A 111 -16.57 0.01 4.30
N VAL A 112 -15.81 0.13 5.38
CA VAL A 112 -14.86 -0.92 5.77
C VAL A 112 -15.68 -2.12 6.22
N ASP A 113 -15.80 -3.10 5.34
CA ASP A 113 -16.43 -4.38 5.64
C ASP A 113 -15.76 -5.00 6.87
N SER A 114 -16.57 -5.48 7.82
CA SER A 114 -16.15 -6.23 9.01
C SER A 114 -15.15 -7.36 8.69
N ALA A 115 -15.19 -7.92 7.48
CA ALA A 115 -14.24 -8.91 6.99
C ALA A 115 -12.77 -8.45 7.07
N TRP A 116 -12.50 -7.15 6.95
CA TRP A 116 -11.14 -6.59 7.02
C TRP A 116 -10.60 -6.43 8.43
N ALA A 117 -11.43 -6.56 9.48
CA ALA A 117 -11.00 -6.30 10.86
C ALA A 117 -9.80 -7.17 11.27
N HIS A 118 -9.83 -8.47 10.98
CA HIS A 118 -8.73 -9.39 11.27
C HIS A 118 -7.47 -9.03 10.49
N PHE A 119 -7.61 -8.78 9.19
CA PHE A 119 -6.48 -8.39 8.33
C PHE A 119 -5.83 -7.08 8.81
N ILE A 120 -6.62 -6.09 9.22
CA ILE A 120 -6.12 -4.83 9.77
C ILE A 120 -5.41 -5.06 11.10
N ALA A 121 -5.99 -5.88 12.00
CA ALA A 121 -5.38 -6.21 13.28
C ALA A 121 -4.01 -6.88 13.10
N ASP A 122 -3.89 -7.84 12.19
CA ASP A 122 -2.64 -8.53 11.87
C ASP A 122 -1.57 -7.58 11.30
N ASN A 123 -2.00 -6.50 10.65
CA ASN A 123 -1.12 -5.51 10.02
C ASN A 123 -0.88 -4.25 10.87
N LEU A 124 -1.53 -4.11 12.01
CA LEU A 124 -1.58 -2.85 12.76
C LEU A 124 -0.18 -2.33 13.12
N ALA A 125 0.70 -3.19 13.62
CA ALA A 125 2.07 -2.81 13.98
C ALA A 125 2.85 -2.28 12.77
N ALA A 126 2.69 -2.91 11.60
CA ALA A 126 3.33 -2.46 10.37
C ALA A 126 2.80 -1.08 9.96
N TYR A 127 1.48 -0.90 9.96
CA TYR A 127 0.83 0.38 9.61
C TYR A 127 1.25 1.51 10.53
N THR A 128 1.25 1.29 11.85
CA THR A 128 1.68 2.29 12.84
C THR A 128 3.16 2.66 12.65
N SER A 129 4.03 1.67 12.42
CA SER A 129 5.45 1.97 12.22
C SER A 129 5.73 2.79 10.94
N LEU A 130 4.98 2.55 9.87
CA LEU A 130 5.08 3.37 8.65
C LEU A 130 4.53 4.78 8.88
N LEU A 131 3.43 4.92 9.62
CA LEU A 131 2.86 6.22 9.98
C LEU A 131 3.88 7.06 10.76
N GLN A 132 4.58 6.48 11.74
CA GLN A 132 5.62 7.17 12.49
C GLN A 132 6.72 7.74 11.58
N LEU A 133 7.20 6.94 10.62
CA LEU A 133 8.19 7.40 9.64
C LEU A 133 7.67 8.54 8.75
N VAL A 134 6.39 8.51 8.39
CA VAL A 134 5.74 9.61 7.68
C VAL A 134 5.69 10.86 8.55
N LEU A 135 5.34 10.75 9.83
CA LEU A 135 5.30 11.89 10.75
C LEU A 135 6.69 12.51 10.94
N ASP A 136 7.74 11.70 11.14
CA ASP A 136 9.13 12.17 11.23
C ASP A 136 9.58 12.92 9.96
N ARG A 137 9.03 12.53 8.81
CA ARG A 137 9.25 13.23 7.54
C ARG A 137 8.49 14.55 7.48
N VAL A 138 7.21 14.56 7.87
CA VAL A 138 6.37 15.76 7.88
C VAL A 138 6.96 16.87 8.76
N LEU A 139 7.56 16.52 9.89
CA LEU A 139 8.24 17.48 10.77
C LEU A 139 9.42 18.22 10.12
N ARG A 140 9.94 17.71 9.00
CA ARG A 140 11.04 18.30 8.23
C ARG A 140 10.56 19.06 6.98
N LEU A 141 9.26 19.04 6.68
CA LEU A 141 8.70 19.71 5.50
C LEU A 141 8.33 21.16 5.80
N ASP A 142 8.55 22.05 4.84
CA ASP A 142 7.97 23.39 4.87
C ASP A 142 6.49 23.32 4.48
N LEU A 143 5.60 23.60 5.44
CA LEU A 143 4.15 23.57 5.27
C LEU A 143 3.59 24.86 4.68
N ASN A 144 4.40 25.91 4.48
CA ASN A 144 3.97 27.07 3.69
C ASN A 144 3.82 26.71 2.21
N ASN A 145 4.49 25.64 1.77
CA ASN A 145 4.29 25.07 0.45
C ASN A 145 2.95 24.30 0.40
N LEU A 146 2.02 24.76 -0.44
CA LEU A 146 0.70 24.16 -0.62
C LEU A 146 0.75 22.66 -0.95
N PHE A 147 1.76 22.23 -1.71
CA PHE A 147 1.92 20.81 -2.05
C PHE A 147 2.21 19.96 -0.80
N ASN A 148 3.12 20.42 0.06
CA ASN A 148 3.47 19.74 1.30
C ASN A 148 2.28 19.75 2.27
N ALA A 149 1.61 20.89 2.42
CA ALA A 149 0.41 21.00 3.24
C ALA A 149 -0.70 20.04 2.78
N HIS A 150 -0.94 19.96 1.46
CA HIS A 150 -1.91 19.03 0.89
C HIS A 150 -1.52 17.56 1.08
N MET A 151 -0.23 17.21 1.00
CA MET A 151 0.24 15.86 1.32
C MET A 151 -0.10 15.47 2.76
N VAL A 152 0.14 16.36 3.73
CA VAL A 152 -0.18 16.15 5.15
C VAL A 152 -1.68 16.04 5.37
N PHE A 153 -2.46 16.95 4.77
CA PHE A 153 -3.92 16.92 4.85
C PHE A 153 -4.48 15.54 4.45
N ARG A 154 -3.94 14.95 3.39
CA ARG A 154 -4.38 13.62 2.92
C ARG A 154 -4.04 12.46 3.86
N VAL A 155 -3.05 12.62 4.74
CA VAL A 155 -2.75 11.62 5.78
C VAL A 155 -3.77 11.67 6.91
N ALA A 156 -4.32 12.85 7.19
CA ALA A 156 -5.26 13.08 8.28
C ALA A 156 -6.74 12.85 7.91
N LYS A 157 -7.05 12.69 6.62
CA LYS A 157 -8.40 12.41 6.11
C LYS A 157 -8.72 10.92 6.15
#